data_AF-A0A086ZMX1-F1
#
_entry.id   AF-A0A086ZMX1-F1
#
_cell.length_a   1.000
_cell.length_b   1.000
_cell.length_c   1.000
_cell.angle_alpha   90.00
_cell.angle_beta   90.00
_cell.angle_gamma   90.00
#
_symmetry.space_group_name_H-M   'P 1'
#
loop_
_entity.id
_entity.type
_entity.pdbx_description
1 polymer ?
#
loop_
_entity_poly.entity_id
_entity_poly.type
_entity_poly.pdbx_seq_one_letter_code
_entity_poly.pdbx_strand_id
1 'polypeptide(L)'
;MTSRPFAPHSIIVTGGAGFIGSNFVHWVVDHHPQTHVTVLDKLTYAGNLENLAGIPSDRMDFVKGDICDAELLDEIVPGHDAIVHYAAESHNDNSIADPEPFVRTNVVGTFRLLEAVRR
;
A
#
# COMPACT_ATOMS: atom_id res chain seq x y z
N MET A 1 5.17 -28.89 -15.26
CA MET A 1 4.11 -27.87 -15.29
C MET A 1 4.78 -26.51 -15.18
N THR A 2 4.98 -25.81 -16.29
CA THR A 2 5.34 -24.38 -16.23
C THR A 2 4.06 -23.63 -15.91
N SER A 3 3.88 -23.24 -14.64
CA SER A 3 2.77 -22.37 -14.27
C SER A 3 2.86 -21.10 -15.09
N ARG A 4 1.73 -20.63 -15.64
CA ARG A 4 1.66 -19.30 -16.22
C ARG A 4 2.18 -18.28 -15.18
N PRO A 5 2.96 -17.27 -15.60
CA PRO A 5 3.36 -16.20 -14.70
C PRO A 5 2.10 -15.51 -14.15
N PHE A 6 2.11 -15.22 -12.85
CA PHE A 6 1.04 -14.48 -12.19
C PHE A 6 0.90 -13.09 -12.81
N ALA A 7 -0.34 -12.70 -13.13
CA ALA A 7 -0.67 -11.40 -13.72
C ALA A 7 -1.86 -10.81 -12.97
N PRO A 8 -1.64 -9.92 -11.98
CA PRO A 8 -2.72 -9.34 -11.19
C PRO A 8 -3.48 -8.28 -11.98
N HIS A 9 -4.81 -8.26 -11.85
CA HIS A 9 -5.69 -7.26 -12.45
C HIS A 9 -6.09 -6.18 -11.44
N SER A 10 -6.11 -6.51 -10.14
CA SER A 10 -6.36 -5.54 -9.07
C SER A 10 -5.36 -5.74 -7.93
N ILE A 11 -4.65 -4.68 -7.53
CA ILE A 11 -3.68 -4.72 -6.43
C ILE A 11 -3.92 -3.60 -5.43
N ILE A 12 -3.57 -3.87 -4.16
CA ILE A 12 -3.42 -2.82 -3.15
C ILE A 12 -1.95 -2.45 -3.02
N VAL A 13 -1.63 -1.16 -3.03
CA VAL A 13 -0.29 -0.64 -2.70
C VAL A 13 -0.40 0.16 -1.42
N THR A 14 0.02 -0.42 -0.30
CA THR A 14 0.04 0.33 0.98
C THR A 14 1.27 1.24 1.00
N GLY A 15 1.18 2.45 1.55
CA GLY A 15 2.30 3.40 1.58
C GLY A 15 2.58 4.01 0.20
N GLY A 16 1.61 3.92 -0.71
CA GLY A 16 1.74 4.36 -2.09
C GLY A 16 1.84 5.88 -2.27
N ALA A 17 1.58 6.69 -1.24
CA ALA A 17 1.82 8.13 -1.29
C ALA A 17 3.24 8.52 -0.80
N GLY A 18 4.02 7.56 -0.29
CA GLY A 18 5.43 7.74 0.06
C GLY A 18 6.36 7.69 -1.15
N PHE A 19 7.67 7.83 -0.91
CA PHE A 19 8.66 7.95 -1.99
C PHE A 19 8.76 6.72 -2.92
N ILE A 20 9.05 5.54 -2.37
CA ILE A 20 9.20 4.31 -3.19
C ILE A 20 7.82 3.81 -3.65
N GLY A 21 6.83 3.88 -2.76
CA GLY A 21 5.47 3.42 -3.05
C GLY A 21 4.87 4.15 -4.25
N SER A 22 4.99 5.48 -4.33
CA SER A 22 4.43 6.24 -5.45
C SER A 22 5.11 5.94 -6.78
N ASN A 23 6.44 5.79 -6.79
CA ASN A 23 7.18 5.38 -7.97
C ASN A 23 6.75 4.00 -8.47
N PHE A 24 6.49 3.07 -7.54
CA PHE A 24 5.93 1.76 -7.89
C PHE A 24 4.52 1.89 -8.50
N VAL A 25 3.66 2.73 -7.94
CA VAL A 25 2.31 2.97 -8.49
C VAL A 25 2.40 3.52 -9.92
N HIS A 26 3.19 4.57 -10.16
CA HIS A 26 3.43 5.12 -11.51
C HIS A 26 3.93 4.03 -12.47
N TRP A 27 4.91 3.25 -12.03
CA TRP A 27 5.47 2.18 -12.85
C TRP A 27 4.42 1.12 -13.23
N VAL A 28 3.55 0.71 -12.30
CA VAL A 28 2.45 -0.22 -12.58
C VAL A 28 1.46 0.39 -13.57
N VAL A 29 1.05 1.64 -13.36
CA VAL A 29 0.09 2.33 -14.24
C VAL A 29 0.60 2.39 -15.68
N ASP A 30 1.89 2.68 -15.86
CA ASP A 30 2.56 2.82 -17.16
C ASP A 30 2.83 1.48 -17.87
N HIS A 31 3.24 0.45 -17.11
CA HIS A 31 3.75 -0.81 -17.70
C HIS A 31 2.76 -1.97 -17.63
N HIS A 32 1.73 -1.87 -16.78
CA HIS A 32 0.71 -2.89 -16.58
C HIS A 32 -0.68 -2.30 -16.83
N PRO A 33 -1.05 -2.03 -18.10
CA PRO A 33 -2.29 -1.31 -18.45
C PRO A 33 -3.58 -2.06 -18.07
N GLN A 34 -3.49 -3.34 -17.75
CA GLN A 34 -4.62 -4.18 -17.31
C GLN A 34 -4.73 -4.27 -15.78
N THR A 35 -3.81 -3.65 -15.04
CA THR A 35 -3.80 -3.65 -13.58
C THR A 35 -4.37 -2.33 -13.07
N HIS A 36 -5.36 -2.43 -12.18
CA HIS A 36 -5.91 -1.36 -11.39
C HIS A 36 -5.22 -1.31 -10.02
N VAL A 37 -4.96 -0.10 -9.50
CA VAL A 37 -4.21 0.10 -8.26
C VAL A 37 -5.07 0.79 -7.20
N THR A 38 -5.25 0.17 -6.05
CA THR A 38 -5.80 0.83 -4.86
C THR A 38 -4.65 1.25 -3.95
N VAL A 39 -4.41 2.55 -3.80
CA VAL A 39 -3.41 3.06 -2.85
C VAL A 39 -4.03 3.20 -1.47
N LEU A 40 -3.47 2.51 -0.48
CA LEU A 40 -3.81 2.70 0.93
C LEU A 40 -2.69 3.48 1.62
N ASP A 41 -2.96 4.70 2.08
CA ASP A 41 -1.95 5.50 2.76
C ASP A 41 -2.53 6.33 3.90
N LYS A 42 -1.79 6.43 5.01
CA LYS A 42 -2.20 7.20 6.19
C LYS A 42 -1.97 8.70 6.02
N LEU A 43 -1.15 9.10 5.03
CA LEU A 43 -0.66 10.46 4.85
C LEU A 43 0.00 10.99 6.13
N THR A 44 0.96 10.23 6.65
CA THR A 44 1.86 10.72 7.71
C THR A 44 2.78 11.82 7.17
N TYR A 45 3.77 12.25 7.95
CA TYR A 45 4.74 13.25 7.47
C TYR A 45 5.47 12.84 6.17
N ALA A 46 5.56 11.54 5.87
CA ALA A 46 6.24 11.00 4.70
C ALA A 46 5.31 10.81 3.49
N GLY A 47 3.99 10.90 3.66
CA GLY A 47 3.00 10.71 2.60
C GLY A 47 2.61 12.04 1.94
N ASN A 48 2.64 12.09 0.61
CA ASN A 48 2.24 13.28 -0.15
C ASN A 48 1.41 12.89 -1.38
N LEU A 49 0.17 13.39 -1.47
CA LEU A 49 -0.72 13.13 -2.60
C LEU A 49 -0.18 13.65 -3.93
N GLU A 50 0.63 14.71 -3.91
CA GLU A 50 1.28 15.23 -5.13
C GLU A 50 2.22 14.19 -5.77
N ASN A 51 2.72 13.22 -4.99
CA ASN A 51 3.52 12.13 -5.55
C ASN A 51 2.71 11.22 -6.48
N LEU A 52 1.38 11.25 -6.40
CA LEU A 52 0.45 10.49 -7.24
C LEU A 52 -0.17 11.34 -8.36
N ALA A 53 0.22 12.61 -8.48
CA ALA A 53 -0.29 13.49 -9.52
C ALA A 53 0.02 12.95 -10.92
N GLY A 54 -0.93 13.09 -11.84
CA GLY A 54 -0.79 12.63 -13.23
C GLY A 54 -1.24 11.19 -13.49
N ILE A 55 -1.53 10.40 -12.45
CA ILE A 55 -2.13 9.07 -12.62
C ILE A 55 -3.61 9.24 -13.04
N PRO A 56 -4.08 8.55 -14.10
CA PRO A 56 -5.47 8.57 -14.51
C PRO A 56 -6.40 8.04 -13.41
N SER A 57 -7.52 8.73 -13.16
CA SER A 57 -8.47 8.38 -12.09
C SER A 57 -9.20 7.05 -12.30
N ASP A 58 -9.23 6.54 -13.53
CA ASP A 58 -9.78 5.22 -13.88
C ASP A 58 -8.76 4.08 -13.70
N ARG A 59 -7.52 4.42 -13.35
CA ARG A 59 -6.42 3.46 -13.14
C ARG A 59 -6.02 3.32 -11.69
N MET A 60 -6.47 4.23 -10.82
CA MET A 60 -6.10 4.23 -9.41
C MET A 60 -7.21 4.80 -8.53
N ASP A 61 -7.51 4.08 -7.45
CA ASP A 61 -8.28 4.57 -6.31
C ASP A 61 -7.34 4.94 -5.16
N PHE A 62 -7.68 5.99 -4.41
CA PHE A 62 -6.95 6.39 -3.21
C PHE A 62 -7.82 6.21 -1.97
N VAL A 63 -7.32 5.43 -1.02
CA VAL A 63 -7.93 5.18 0.28
C VAL A 63 -7.03 5.79 1.36
N LYS A 64 -7.51 6.85 2.01
CA LYS A 64 -6.83 7.39 3.19
C LYS A 64 -7.14 6.51 4.39
N GLY A 65 -6.13 5.86 4.97
CA GLY A 65 -6.34 4.96 6.10
C GLY A 65 -5.06 4.41 6.72
N ASP A 66 -5.23 3.74 7.85
CA ASP A 66 -4.14 3.09 8.59
C ASP A 66 -4.17 1.58 8.34
N ILE A 67 -3.03 0.97 8.04
CA ILE A 67 -2.90 -0.49 7.94
C ILE A 67 -3.17 -1.20 9.29
N CYS A 68 -3.22 -0.48 10.40
CA CYS A 68 -3.66 -1.01 11.69
C CYS A 68 -5.19 -1.09 11.83
N ASP A 69 -5.95 -0.48 10.93
CA ASP A 69 -7.42 -0.46 10.98
C ASP A 69 -7.99 -1.75 10.39
N ALA A 70 -8.38 -2.66 11.26
CA ALA A 70 -8.88 -3.98 10.85
C ALA A 70 -10.21 -3.89 10.09
N GLU A 71 -11.09 -2.95 10.45
CA GLU A 71 -12.39 -2.80 9.79
C GLU A 71 -12.21 -2.28 8.36
N LEU A 72 -11.35 -1.28 8.19
CA LEU A 72 -10.97 -0.79 6.86
C LEU A 72 -10.34 -1.90 6.01
N LEU A 73 -9.41 -2.68 6.57
CA LEU A 73 -8.79 -3.77 5.84
C LEU A 73 -9.81 -4.85 5.44
N ASP A 74 -10.77 -5.15 6.30
CA ASP A 74 -11.86 -6.09 5.99
C ASP A 74 -12.78 -5.58 4.89
N GLU A 75 -12.91 -4.27 4.73
CA GLU A 75 -13.65 -3.65 3.63
C GLU A 75 -12.88 -3.70 2.31
N ILE A 76 -11.60 -3.31 2.31
CA ILE A 76 -10.87 -3.05 1.06
C ILE A 76 -10.08 -4.24 0.53
N VAL A 77 -9.66 -5.18 1.38
CA VAL A 77 -8.84 -6.33 0.93
C VAL A 77 -9.61 -7.28 0.00
N PRO A 78 -10.89 -7.64 0.27
CA PRO A 78 -11.65 -8.53 -0.60
C PRO A 78 -11.69 -8.08 -2.06
N GLY A 79 -11.45 -9.02 -2.98
CA GLY A 79 -11.51 -8.77 -4.43
C GLY A 79 -10.20 -8.31 -5.08
N HIS A 80 -9.14 -8.06 -4.30
CA HIS A 80 -7.80 -7.80 -4.85
C HIS A 80 -7.00 -9.10 -5.04
N ASP A 81 -6.18 -9.15 -6.08
CA ASP A 81 -5.36 -10.33 -6.40
C ASP A 81 -4.05 -10.36 -5.59
N ALA A 82 -3.54 -9.18 -5.20
CA ALA A 82 -2.30 -9.03 -4.48
C ALA A 82 -2.24 -7.74 -3.64
N ILE A 83 -1.37 -7.75 -2.63
CA ILE A 83 -0.99 -6.57 -1.85
C ILE A 83 0.53 -6.38 -1.99
N VAL A 84 0.94 -5.15 -2.31
CA VAL A 84 2.34 -4.72 -2.31
C VAL A 84 2.54 -3.74 -1.15
N HIS A 85 3.32 -4.13 -0.16
CA HIS A 85 3.34 -3.49 1.16
C HIS A 85 4.56 -2.58 1.36
N TYR A 86 4.39 -1.26 1.16
CA TYR A 86 5.41 -0.23 1.45
C TYR A 86 5.12 0.62 2.70
N ALA A 87 3.92 0.53 3.28
CA ALA A 87 3.54 1.36 4.43
C ALA A 87 4.39 1.02 5.66
N ALA A 88 5.23 1.96 6.08
CA ALA A 88 6.10 1.83 7.23
C ALA A 88 6.53 3.20 7.76
N GLU A 89 6.89 3.24 9.04
CA GLU A 89 7.82 4.25 9.53
C GLU A 89 9.24 3.82 9.15
N SER A 90 9.96 4.67 8.42
CA SER A 90 11.21 4.28 7.74
C SER A 90 12.45 5.08 8.12
N HIS A 91 12.31 6.13 8.93
CA HIS A 91 13.43 7.03 9.24
C HIS A 91 14.17 6.58 10.50
N ASN A 92 15.43 6.14 10.35
CA ASN A 92 16.23 5.59 11.46
C ASN A 92 16.30 6.53 12.66
N ASP A 93 16.57 7.83 12.47
CA ASP A 93 16.69 8.76 13.60
C ASP A 93 15.38 8.90 14.38
N ASN A 94 14.23 8.87 13.68
CA ASN A 94 12.92 8.94 14.33
C ASN A 94 12.68 7.68 15.17
N SER A 95 13.16 6.51 14.72
CA SER A 95 13.02 5.25 15.48
C SER A 95 13.79 5.25 16.80
N ILE A 96 14.92 5.98 16.87
CA ILE A 96 15.73 6.09 18.07
C ILE A 96 15.07 7.06 19.05
N ALA A 97 14.50 8.16 18.54
CA ALA A 97 13.84 9.18 19.33
C ALA A 97 12.48 8.72 19.87
N ASP A 98 11.66 8.09 19.04
CA ASP A 98 10.34 7.55 19.37
C ASP A 98 10.05 6.23 18.60
N PRO A 99 10.23 5.07 19.24
CA PRO A 99 10.06 3.77 18.58
C PRO A 99 8.60 3.30 18.51
N GLU A 100 7.66 3.90 19.25
CA GLU A 100 6.28 3.40 19.32
C GLU A 100 5.57 3.38 17.95
N PRO A 101 5.66 4.45 17.11
CA PRO A 101 5.11 4.44 15.76
C PRO A 101 5.68 3.34 14.87
N PHE A 102 6.95 2.97 15.04
CA PHE A 102 7.60 1.91 14.27
C PHE A 102 7.07 0.54 14.65
N VAL A 103 6.90 0.25 15.94
CA VAL A 103 6.28 -1.02 16.37
C VAL A 103 4.83 -1.09 15.88
N ARG A 104 4.08 0.01 16.01
CA ARG A 104 2.69 0.06 15.59
C ARG A 104 2.53 -0.17 14.09
N THR A 105 3.17 0.65 13.25
CA THR A 105 3.00 0.54 11.80
C THR A 105 3.69 -0.72 11.26
N ASN A 106 4.96 -0.95 11.58
CA ASN A 106 5.77 -1.93 10.88
C ASN A 106 5.52 -3.36 11.38
N VAL A 107 5.15 -3.54 12.65
CA VAL A 107 4.88 -4.87 13.23
C VAL A 107 3.38 -5.12 13.31
N VAL A 108 2.64 -4.28 14.04
CA VAL A 108 1.20 -4.49 14.23
C VAL A 108 0.45 -4.30 12.92
N GLY A 109 0.76 -3.28 12.13
CA GLY A 109 0.15 -3.04 10.82
C GLY A 109 0.39 -4.19 9.84
N THR A 110 1.62 -4.69 9.74
CA THR A 110 1.94 -5.89 8.93
C THR A 110 1.13 -7.10 9.39
N PHE A 111 1.04 -7.34 10.70
CA PHE A 111 0.23 -8.43 11.24
C PHE A 111 -1.26 -8.29 10.86
N ARG A 112 -1.82 -7.08 10.92
CA ARG A 112 -3.22 -6.82 10.53
C ARG A 112 -3.46 -7.09 9.05
N LEU A 113 -2.54 -6.68 8.17
CA LEU A 113 -2.60 -6.99 6.75
C LEU A 113 -2.56 -8.51 6.50
N LEU A 114 -1.67 -9.24 7.18
CA LEU A 114 -1.60 -10.69 7.05
C LEU A 114 -2.87 -11.39 7.51
N GLU A 115 -3.48 -10.94 8.62
CA GLU A 115 -4.77 -11.48 9.07
C GLU A 115 -5.91 -11.16 8.10
N ALA A 116 -5.93 -9.97 7.49
CA ALA A 116 -6.93 -9.63 6.48
C ALA A 116 -6.79 -10.52 5.22
N VAL A 117 -5.57 -10.81 4.78
CA VAL A 117 -5.30 -11.69 3.62
C VAL A 117 -5.62 -13.16 3.91
N ARG A 118 -5.51 -13.60 5.17
CA ARG A 118 -5.79 -14.99 5.57
C ARG A 118 -7.28 -15.33 5.54
N ARG A 119 -8.15 -14.34 5.72
CA ARG A 119 -9.60 -14.50 5.81
C ARG A 119 -10.23 -14.57 4.42
#